data_AF-A0A949KYN8-F1
#
_entry.id   AF-A0A949KYN8-F1
#
_cell.length_a   1.000
_cell.length_b   1.000
_cell.length_c   1.000
_cell.angle_alpha   90.00
_cell.angle_beta   90.00
_cell.angle_gamma   90.00
#
_symmetry.space_group_name_H-M   'P 1'
#
loop_
_entity.id
_entity.type
_entity.pdbx_description
1 polymer ?
#
loop_
_entity_poly.entity_id
_entity_poly.type
_entity_poly.pdbx_seq_one_letter_code
_entity_poly.pdbx_strand_id
1 'polypeptide(L)'
;MLKKLEAFLLANKKFQGKGPLCVALVMTDHARQRGLPLAPEDFVTVGEGQVLGLGKGRVQIILARHGVTRILAEEGGRTSRGSMGNMRAYVTFLNQLYNDFSPVDLDVVEGFWVAQVLKFFAGKPFSLRLDESLGLRAVIRNLLLQAEVRQKEMSGSTFQGTMLQHLVGAKLDLVLGIGKIQHHGANQNDAGEGRSGDFVIEDVCVHVSTAPGEALIRKCQKNLEACEKPIIVTTAKGASTAQGLADFAGIEDRLDIIEIEQFLATNIYELGVFEAKQRRVKIEELVARYNVLIDEYETDPSLCIDLPHKR
;
A
#
# COMPACT_ATOMS: atom_id res chain seq x y z
N MET A 1 -23.20 -22.06 -9.35
CA MET A 1 -22.77 -20.95 -8.48
C MET A 1 -21.28 -20.60 -8.60
N LEU A 2 -20.34 -21.47 -8.18
CA LEU A 2 -18.89 -21.20 -8.23
C LEU A 2 -18.38 -20.70 -9.59
N LYS A 3 -18.78 -21.33 -10.69
CA LYS A 3 -18.42 -20.87 -12.05
C LYS A 3 -18.88 -19.43 -12.35
N LYS A 4 -20.03 -18.98 -11.83
CA LYS A 4 -20.51 -17.60 -12.00
C LYS A 4 -19.70 -16.63 -11.12
N LEU A 5 -19.29 -17.04 -9.92
CA LEU A 5 -18.36 -16.27 -9.07
C LEU A 5 -17.00 -16.09 -9.73
N GLU A 6 -16.45 -17.17 -10.31
CA GLU A 6 -15.19 -17.14 -11.08
C GLU A 6 -15.31 -16.25 -12.31
N ALA A 7 -16.41 -16.36 -13.07
CA ALA A 7 -16.66 -15.52 -14.24
C ALA A 7 -16.78 -14.03 -13.85
N PHE A 8 -17.47 -13.73 -12.75
CA PHE A 8 -17.57 -12.36 -12.22
C PHE A 8 -16.19 -11.81 -11.86
N LEU A 9 -15.36 -12.58 -11.13
CA LEU A 9 -14.01 -12.17 -10.76
C LEU A 9 -13.11 -11.96 -11.98
N LEU A 10 -13.22 -12.81 -13.00
CA LEU A 10 -12.47 -12.68 -14.25
C LEU A 10 -12.84 -11.40 -15.01
N ALA A 11 -14.13 -11.09 -15.08
CA ALA A 11 -14.65 -9.87 -15.71
C ALA A 11 -14.35 -8.61 -14.87
N ASN A 12 -14.19 -8.75 -13.55
CA ASN A 12 -13.98 -7.65 -12.62
C ASN A 12 -12.69 -7.83 -11.81
N LYS A 13 -11.53 -7.86 -12.47
CA LYS A 13 -10.21 -8.11 -11.84
C LYS A 13 -9.91 -7.24 -10.60
N LYS A 14 -10.50 -6.04 -10.51
CA LYS A 14 -10.43 -5.18 -9.31
C LYS A 14 -10.88 -5.89 -8.02
N PHE A 15 -11.75 -6.90 -8.09
CA PHE A 15 -12.18 -7.73 -6.95
C PHE A 15 -11.09 -8.64 -6.36
N GLN A 16 -9.83 -8.42 -6.74
CA GLN A 16 -8.64 -8.99 -6.10
C GLN A 16 -7.99 -8.04 -5.09
N GLY A 17 -8.37 -6.76 -5.06
CA GLY A 17 -7.82 -5.75 -4.13
C GLY A 17 -8.59 -5.66 -2.81
N LYS A 18 -7.94 -5.12 -1.77
CA LYS A 18 -8.49 -4.99 -0.40
C LYS A 18 -9.89 -4.37 -0.35
N GLY A 19 -10.09 -3.22 -0.99
CA GLY A 19 -11.37 -2.49 -0.95
C GLY A 19 -12.52 -3.25 -1.61
N PRO A 20 -12.38 -3.69 -2.88
CA PRO A 20 -13.35 -4.54 -3.55
C PRO A 20 -13.66 -5.86 -2.81
N LEU A 21 -12.65 -6.50 -2.22
CA LEU A 21 -12.84 -7.69 -1.37
C LEU A 21 -13.69 -7.38 -0.13
N CYS A 22 -13.44 -6.24 0.54
CA CYS A 22 -14.28 -5.79 1.66
C CYS A 22 -15.74 -5.58 1.23
N VAL A 23 -15.98 -4.99 0.05
CA VAL A 23 -17.33 -4.81 -0.51
C VAL A 23 -18.01 -6.16 -0.75
N ALA A 24 -17.31 -7.11 -1.37
CA ALA A 24 -17.89 -8.43 -1.64
C ALA A 24 -18.30 -9.16 -0.36
N LEU A 25 -17.44 -9.14 0.67
CA LEU A 25 -17.75 -9.74 1.98
C LEU A 25 -18.95 -9.06 2.63
N VAL A 26 -18.94 -7.74 2.74
CA VAL A 26 -19.99 -6.98 3.46
C VAL A 26 -21.34 -7.08 2.75
N MET A 27 -21.37 -7.02 1.41
CA MET A 27 -22.61 -7.18 0.66
C MET A 27 -23.17 -8.60 0.73
N THR A 28 -22.31 -9.62 0.77
CA THR A 28 -22.74 -11.01 0.97
C THR A 28 -23.37 -11.20 2.36
N ASP A 29 -22.77 -10.59 3.39
CA ASP A 29 -23.31 -10.62 4.76
C ASP A 29 -24.63 -9.82 4.88
N HIS A 30 -24.81 -8.72 4.13
CA HIS A 30 -26.10 -8.04 4.03
C HIS A 30 -27.16 -8.88 3.32
N ALA A 31 -26.81 -9.56 2.22
CA ALA A 31 -27.71 -10.48 1.52
C ALA A 31 -28.21 -11.59 2.48
N ARG A 32 -27.34 -12.06 3.38
CA ARG A 32 -27.68 -13.04 4.41
C ARG A 32 -28.68 -12.51 5.42
N GLN A 33 -28.54 -11.25 5.83
CA GLN A 33 -29.39 -10.63 6.85
C GLN A 33 -30.74 -10.15 6.30
N ARG A 34 -30.76 -9.64 5.06
CA ARG A 34 -31.94 -9.00 4.46
C ARG A 34 -32.66 -9.87 3.44
N GLY A 35 -32.02 -10.96 2.99
CA GLY A 35 -32.49 -11.77 1.88
C GLY A 35 -32.15 -11.17 0.51
N LEU A 36 -32.38 -11.95 -0.54
CA LEU A 36 -32.27 -11.51 -1.94
C LEU A 36 -33.68 -11.40 -2.55
N PRO A 37 -33.91 -10.48 -3.51
CA PRO A 37 -32.94 -9.56 -4.11
C PRO A 37 -32.68 -8.32 -3.22
N LEU A 38 -31.55 -7.66 -3.47
CA LEU A 38 -31.12 -6.44 -2.80
C LEU A 38 -31.36 -5.20 -3.69
N ALA A 39 -31.74 -4.06 -3.09
CA ALA A 39 -31.74 -2.77 -3.77
C ALA A 39 -30.43 -2.00 -3.44
N PRO A 40 -29.60 -1.61 -4.42
CA PRO A 40 -28.33 -0.91 -4.16
C PRO A 40 -28.46 0.35 -3.28
N GLU A 41 -29.60 1.04 -3.37
CA GLU A 41 -29.95 2.30 -2.74
C GLU A 41 -30.06 2.15 -1.21
N ASP A 42 -30.44 0.96 -0.74
CA ASP A 42 -30.52 0.61 0.68
C ASP A 42 -29.15 0.51 1.36
N PHE A 43 -28.08 0.53 0.57
CA PHE A 43 -26.69 0.41 1.02
C PHE A 43 -25.90 1.70 0.85
N VAL A 44 -26.57 2.83 0.65
CA VAL A 44 -25.94 4.16 0.62
C VAL A 44 -26.24 4.87 1.94
N THR A 45 -25.21 5.38 2.62
CA THR A 45 -25.40 6.15 3.85
C THR A 45 -26.11 7.49 3.57
N VAL A 46 -26.80 8.05 4.56
CA VAL A 46 -27.58 9.31 4.45
C VAL A 46 -26.78 10.51 3.89
N GLY A 47 -25.45 10.53 4.07
CA GLY A 47 -24.57 11.55 3.48
C GLY A 47 -24.07 11.26 2.05
N GLU A 48 -24.66 10.28 1.34
CA GLU A 48 -24.42 9.87 -0.06
C GLU A 48 -22.98 9.46 -0.44
N GLY A 49 -22.03 9.45 0.50
CA GLY A 49 -20.61 9.22 0.22
C GLY A 49 -20.06 7.82 0.53
N GLN A 50 -20.77 6.97 1.27
CA GLN A 50 -20.24 5.69 1.77
C GLN A 50 -21.23 4.53 1.63
N VAL A 51 -20.67 3.32 1.51
CA VAL A 51 -21.43 2.06 1.52
C VAL A 51 -21.78 1.67 2.95
N LEU A 52 -23.06 1.36 3.20
CA LEU A 52 -23.59 1.02 4.52
C LEU A 52 -22.91 -0.22 5.10
N GLY A 53 -22.33 -0.07 6.30
CA GLY A 53 -21.68 -1.17 7.03
C GLY A 53 -20.30 -1.56 6.49
N LEU A 54 -19.79 -0.86 5.47
CA LEU A 54 -18.43 -1.05 4.99
C LEU A 54 -17.46 -0.43 6.00
N GLY A 55 -16.68 -1.26 6.70
CA GLY A 55 -15.75 -0.84 7.75
C GLY A 55 -15.04 -2.02 8.40
N LYS A 56 -13.88 -1.77 9.04
CA LYS A 56 -13.01 -2.81 9.62
C LYS A 56 -13.77 -3.79 10.51
N GLY A 57 -14.56 -3.28 11.45
CA GLY A 57 -15.29 -4.14 12.41
C GLY A 57 -16.14 -5.21 11.73
N ARG A 58 -16.94 -4.84 10.73
CA ARG A 58 -17.82 -5.80 10.03
C ARG A 58 -17.02 -6.79 9.19
N VAL A 59 -15.99 -6.31 8.47
CA VAL A 59 -15.10 -7.19 7.68
C VAL A 59 -14.41 -8.21 8.59
N GLN A 60 -13.90 -7.77 9.76
CA GLN A 60 -13.26 -8.66 10.73
C GLN A 60 -14.21 -9.67 11.33
N ILE A 61 -15.46 -9.30 11.62
CA ILE A 61 -16.48 -10.27 12.07
C ILE A 61 -16.68 -11.37 11.03
N ILE A 62 -16.79 -11.02 9.74
CA ILE A 62 -16.96 -11.99 8.67
C ILE A 62 -15.72 -12.89 8.56
N LEU A 63 -14.52 -12.31 8.53
CA LEU A 63 -13.27 -13.08 8.43
C LEU A 63 -13.04 -14.00 9.63
N ALA A 64 -13.38 -13.56 10.85
CA ALA A 64 -13.25 -14.35 12.07
C ALA A 64 -14.14 -15.60 12.06
N ARG A 65 -15.31 -15.57 11.40
CA ARG A 65 -16.16 -16.78 11.21
C ARG A 65 -15.42 -17.89 10.46
N HIS A 66 -14.41 -17.54 9.67
CA HIS A 66 -13.59 -18.47 8.89
C HIS A 66 -12.18 -18.65 9.49
N GLY A 67 -11.97 -18.25 10.75
CA GLY A 67 -10.68 -18.39 11.43
C GLY A 67 -9.59 -17.41 10.97
N VAL A 68 -9.95 -16.40 10.18
CA VAL A 68 -9.00 -15.39 9.69
C VAL A 68 -8.95 -14.22 10.68
N THR A 69 -7.84 -14.11 11.42
CA THR A 69 -7.61 -13.05 12.41
C THR A 69 -6.85 -11.84 11.84
N ARG A 70 -6.33 -11.95 10.62
CA ARG A 70 -5.58 -10.88 9.95
C ARG A 70 -6.50 -9.76 9.48
N ILE A 71 -6.03 -8.54 9.61
CA ILE A 71 -6.77 -7.35 9.18
C ILE A 71 -6.67 -7.23 7.66
N LEU A 72 -7.80 -7.22 6.93
CA LEU A 72 -7.80 -7.03 5.47
C LEU A 72 -7.55 -5.56 5.09
N ALA A 73 -8.29 -4.65 5.72
CA ALA A 73 -8.15 -3.20 5.51
C ALA A 73 -8.54 -2.43 6.79
N GLU A 74 -7.70 -1.48 7.20
CA GLU A 74 -7.95 -0.62 8.38
C GLU A 74 -9.20 0.24 8.22
N GLU A 75 -9.43 0.78 7.03
CA GLU A 75 -10.65 1.52 6.71
C GLU A 75 -11.79 0.62 6.21
N GLY A 76 -11.60 -0.70 6.16
CA GLY A 76 -12.60 -1.65 5.64
C GLY A 76 -13.11 -1.34 4.23
N GLY A 77 -12.35 -0.61 3.40
CA GLY A 77 -12.76 -0.21 2.05
C GLY A 77 -13.63 1.05 1.96
N ARG A 78 -13.71 1.87 3.02
CA ARG A 78 -14.56 3.08 3.11
C ARG A 78 -14.25 4.23 2.15
N THR A 79 -13.22 4.14 1.31
CA THR A 79 -12.88 5.21 0.37
C THR A 79 -13.96 5.33 -0.72
N SER A 80 -14.58 6.51 -0.82
CA SER A 80 -15.79 6.76 -1.61
C SER A 80 -15.58 6.61 -3.12
N ARG A 81 -14.40 6.95 -3.63
CA ARG A 81 -14.12 7.03 -5.08
C ARG A 81 -14.21 5.69 -5.83
N GLY A 82 -14.18 4.54 -5.15
CA GLY A 82 -14.26 3.22 -5.79
C GLY A 82 -15.28 2.25 -5.19
N SER A 83 -15.57 2.35 -3.88
CA SER A 83 -16.43 1.40 -3.17
C SER A 83 -17.87 1.37 -3.65
N MET A 84 -18.45 2.53 -3.99
CA MET A 84 -19.83 2.65 -4.48
C MET A 84 -20.05 1.91 -5.81
N GLY A 85 -19.14 2.10 -6.77
CA GLY A 85 -19.21 1.40 -8.04
C GLY A 85 -19.04 -0.11 -7.90
N ASN A 86 -18.21 -0.55 -6.96
CA ASN A 86 -18.05 -1.97 -6.64
C ASN A 86 -19.30 -2.55 -5.97
N MET A 87 -19.91 -1.80 -5.05
CA MET A 87 -21.15 -2.21 -4.38
C MET A 87 -22.27 -2.41 -5.41
N ARG A 88 -22.51 -1.42 -6.28
CA ARG A 88 -23.54 -1.51 -7.32
C ARG A 88 -23.30 -2.69 -8.26
N ALA A 89 -22.06 -2.86 -8.73
CA ALA A 89 -21.70 -3.97 -9.61
C ALA A 89 -21.92 -5.34 -8.95
N TYR A 90 -21.56 -5.47 -7.67
CA TYR A 90 -21.68 -6.74 -6.95
C TYR A 90 -23.12 -7.04 -6.51
N VAL A 91 -23.92 -6.04 -6.13
CA VAL A 91 -25.35 -6.21 -5.85
C VAL A 91 -26.09 -6.67 -7.11
N THR A 92 -25.82 -6.05 -8.27
CA THR A 92 -26.36 -6.52 -9.57
C THR A 92 -26.03 -7.99 -9.81
N PHE A 93 -24.78 -8.39 -9.54
CA PHE A 93 -24.36 -9.78 -9.66
C PHE A 93 -25.07 -10.73 -8.67
N LEU A 94 -25.24 -10.34 -7.40
CA LEU A 94 -25.98 -11.14 -6.41
C LEU A 94 -27.45 -11.33 -6.82
N ASN A 95 -28.09 -10.29 -7.36
CA ASN A 95 -29.47 -10.38 -7.85
C ASN A 95 -29.58 -11.27 -9.09
N GLN A 96 -28.56 -11.28 -9.97
CA GLN A 96 -28.50 -12.24 -11.07
C GLN A 96 -28.36 -13.68 -10.54
N LEU A 97 -27.43 -13.92 -9.60
CA LEU A 97 -27.30 -15.22 -8.95
C LEU A 97 -28.61 -15.70 -8.32
N TYR A 98 -29.38 -14.79 -7.72
CA TYR A 98 -30.69 -15.10 -7.16
C TYR A 98 -31.67 -15.60 -8.22
N ASN A 99 -31.74 -14.93 -9.37
CA ASN A 99 -32.60 -15.35 -10.47
C ASN A 99 -32.19 -16.72 -11.05
N ASP A 100 -30.90 -17.04 -11.03
CA ASP A 100 -30.38 -18.29 -11.60
C ASP A 100 -30.46 -19.50 -10.64
N PHE A 101 -30.36 -19.28 -9.32
CA PHE A 101 -30.09 -20.34 -8.35
C PHE A 101 -30.93 -20.27 -7.06
N SER A 102 -32.16 -19.73 -7.08
CA SER A 102 -32.97 -19.59 -5.86
C SER A 102 -33.32 -20.96 -5.21
N PRO A 103 -33.00 -21.20 -3.91
CA PRO A 103 -32.33 -20.29 -2.98
C PRO A 103 -30.79 -20.25 -3.15
N VAL A 104 -30.22 -19.05 -3.12
CA VAL A 104 -28.76 -18.86 -3.21
C VAL A 104 -28.08 -19.31 -1.92
N ASP A 105 -27.14 -20.24 -2.05
CA ASP A 105 -26.23 -20.64 -0.98
C ASP A 105 -25.18 -19.55 -0.70
N LEU A 106 -25.48 -18.70 0.28
CA LEU A 106 -24.61 -17.59 0.67
C LEU A 106 -23.36 -18.05 1.44
N ASP A 107 -23.34 -19.26 2.00
CA ASP A 107 -22.14 -19.82 2.63
C ASP A 107 -21.07 -20.13 1.58
N VAL A 108 -21.48 -20.69 0.43
CA VAL A 108 -20.58 -20.90 -0.72
C VAL A 108 -20.08 -19.57 -1.29
N VAL A 109 -20.93 -18.54 -1.38
CA VAL A 109 -20.53 -17.21 -1.86
C VAL A 109 -19.53 -16.56 -0.90
N GLU A 110 -19.81 -16.57 0.41
CA GLU A 110 -18.94 -15.99 1.43
C GLU A 110 -17.59 -16.73 1.48
N GLY A 111 -17.61 -18.06 1.50
CA GLY A 111 -16.41 -18.89 1.48
C GLY A 111 -15.54 -18.65 0.25
N PHE A 112 -16.14 -18.42 -0.93
CA PHE A 112 -15.39 -18.05 -2.13
C PHE A 112 -14.61 -16.73 -1.93
N TRP A 113 -15.25 -15.71 -1.38
CA TRP A 113 -14.60 -14.41 -1.17
C TRP A 113 -13.56 -14.45 -0.07
N VAL A 114 -13.80 -15.21 1.00
CA VAL A 114 -12.78 -15.48 2.03
C VAL A 114 -11.58 -16.19 1.41
N ALA A 115 -11.78 -17.16 0.51
CA ALA A 115 -10.67 -17.79 -0.21
C ALA A 115 -9.89 -16.79 -1.09
N GLN A 116 -10.56 -15.79 -1.69
CA GLN A 116 -9.84 -14.71 -2.40
C GLN A 116 -9.06 -13.81 -1.45
N VAL A 117 -9.56 -13.54 -0.23
CA VAL A 117 -8.81 -12.83 0.80
C VAL A 117 -7.58 -13.62 1.25
N LEU A 118 -7.70 -14.93 1.43
CA LEU A 118 -6.55 -15.79 1.73
C LEU A 118 -5.53 -15.79 0.60
N LYS A 119 -5.98 -15.82 -0.67
CA LYS A 119 -5.09 -15.67 -1.84
C LYS A 119 -4.41 -14.32 -1.89
N PHE A 120 -5.14 -13.26 -1.53
CA PHE A 120 -4.57 -11.91 -1.41
C PHE A 120 -3.44 -11.91 -0.37
N PHE A 121 -3.66 -12.48 0.81
CA PHE A 121 -2.62 -12.66 1.83
C PHE A 121 -1.51 -13.67 1.44
N ALA A 122 -1.72 -14.50 0.42
CA ALA A 122 -0.71 -15.44 -0.09
C ALA A 122 0.06 -14.86 -1.29
N GLY A 123 -0.12 -13.57 -1.62
CA GLY A 123 0.57 -12.92 -2.72
C GLY A 123 2.10 -13.05 -2.60
N LYS A 124 2.78 -13.28 -3.73
CA LYS A 124 4.24 -13.50 -3.75
C LYS A 124 4.99 -12.23 -3.31
N PRO A 125 6.00 -12.34 -2.43
CA PRO A 125 6.87 -11.21 -2.10
C PRO A 125 7.61 -10.70 -3.36
N PHE A 126 8.11 -9.48 -3.28
CA PHE A 126 9.09 -8.96 -4.23
C PHE A 126 10.42 -9.70 -4.08
N SER A 127 11.22 -9.79 -5.14
CA SER A 127 12.51 -10.50 -5.09
C SER A 127 13.66 -9.54 -5.29
N LEU A 128 14.52 -9.38 -4.29
CA LEU A 128 15.76 -8.62 -4.41
C LEU A 128 16.89 -9.57 -4.79
N ARG A 129 17.27 -9.56 -6.08
CA ARG A 129 18.36 -10.41 -6.59
C ARG A 129 19.68 -9.65 -6.55
N LEU A 130 20.66 -10.22 -5.84
CA LEU A 130 22.02 -9.69 -5.80
C LEU A 130 22.83 -10.25 -6.97
N ASP A 131 22.80 -9.51 -8.07
CA ASP A 131 23.66 -9.74 -9.23
C ASP A 131 24.97 -8.96 -9.05
N GLU A 132 26.08 -9.69 -8.95
CA GLU A 132 27.42 -9.11 -8.74
C GLU A 132 27.94 -8.32 -9.94
N SER A 133 27.35 -8.48 -11.13
CA SER A 133 27.67 -7.68 -12.31
C SER A 133 27.01 -6.29 -12.30
N LEU A 134 26.03 -6.07 -11.41
CA LEU A 134 25.28 -4.83 -11.30
C LEU A 134 25.77 -3.99 -10.12
N GLY A 135 25.77 -2.66 -10.29
CA GLY A 135 25.89 -1.74 -9.16
C GLY A 135 24.66 -1.78 -8.26
N LEU A 136 24.83 -1.50 -6.95
CA LEU A 136 23.73 -1.53 -5.97
C LEU A 136 22.54 -0.64 -6.35
N ARG A 137 22.80 0.52 -6.96
CA ARG A 137 21.76 1.40 -7.50
C ARG A 137 20.85 0.67 -8.49
N ALA A 138 21.42 -0.12 -9.41
CA ALA A 138 20.66 -0.88 -10.39
C ALA A 138 19.89 -2.05 -9.76
N VAL A 139 20.47 -2.71 -8.75
CA VAL A 139 19.79 -3.75 -7.96
C VAL A 139 18.55 -3.18 -7.27
N ILE A 140 18.67 -2.02 -6.63
CA ILE A 140 17.55 -1.32 -5.98
C ILE A 140 16.51 -0.88 -7.03
N ARG A 141 16.94 -0.32 -8.16
CA ARG A 141 16.04 0.03 -9.27
C ARG A 141 15.20 -1.16 -9.73
N ASN A 142 15.83 -2.32 -9.93
CA ASN A 142 15.13 -3.53 -10.37
C ASN A 142 14.06 -3.99 -9.37
N LEU A 143 14.28 -3.77 -8.06
CA LEU A 143 13.27 -4.00 -7.05
C LEU A 143 12.10 -3.00 -7.18
N LEU A 144 12.40 -1.70 -7.27
CA LEU A 144 11.38 -0.65 -7.40
C LEU A 144 10.54 -0.81 -8.68
N LEU A 145 11.14 -1.27 -9.77
CA LEU A 145 10.44 -1.58 -11.02
C LEU A 145 9.46 -2.75 -10.88
N GLN A 146 9.76 -3.76 -10.06
CA GLN A 146 8.80 -4.83 -9.78
C GLN A 146 7.54 -4.27 -9.11
N ALA A 147 7.70 -3.36 -8.15
CA ALA A 147 6.56 -2.71 -7.48
C ALA A 147 5.77 -1.82 -8.45
N GLU A 148 6.43 -1.10 -9.36
CA GLU A 148 5.77 -0.32 -10.40
C GLU A 148 4.94 -1.19 -11.36
N VAL A 149 5.51 -2.30 -11.85
CA VAL A 149 4.82 -3.24 -12.74
C VAL A 149 3.59 -3.81 -12.04
N ARG A 150 3.75 -4.31 -10.80
CA ARG A 150 2.63 -4.86 -10.01
C ARG A 150 1.52 -3.82 -9.79
N GLN A 151 1.89 -2.56 -9.52
CA GLN A 151 0.93 -1.48 -9.37
C GLN A 151 0.12 -1.18 -10.64
N LYS A 152 0.74 -1.29 -11.82
CA LYS A 152 0.02 -1.13 -13.10
C LYS A 152 -0.97 -2.28 -13.35
N GLU A 153 -0.62 -3.50 -12.93
CA GLU A 153 -1.47 -4.68 -13.10
C GLU A 153 -2.63 -4.73 -12.08
N MET A 154 -2.42 -4.20 -10.88
CA MET A 154 -3.36 -4.23 -9.76
C MET A 154 -3.84 -2.81 -9.41
N SER A 155 -4.79 -2.28 -10.19
CA SER A 155 -5.32 -0.93 -10.02
C SER A 155 -5.97 -0.71 -8.65
N GLY A 156 -5.63 0.41 -8.00
CA GLY A 156 -6.17 0.80 -6.68
C GLY A 156 -5.29 0.46 -5.47
N SER A 157 -4.04 0.03 -5.67
CA SER A 157 -3.05 -0.20 -4.60
C SER A 157 -1.74 0.57 -4.89
N THR A 158 -1.06 1.07 -3.86
CA THR A 158 0.15 1.91 -4.00
C THR A 158 1.44 1.14 -3.69
N PHE A 159 1.74 0.06 -4.42
CA PHE A 159 2.90 -0.79 -4.13
C PHE A 159 4.23 -0.03 -4.12
N GLN A 160 4.48 0.80 -5.15
CA GLN A 160 5.77 1.48 -5.29
C GLN A 160 5.96 2.56 -4.22
N GLY A 161 4.91 3.34 -3.93
CA GLY A 161 4.95 4.37 -2.89
C GLY A 161 5.15 3.77 -1.49
N THR A 162 4.39 2.72 -1.16
CA THR A 162 4.52 2.00 0.11
C THR A 162 5.91 1.40 0.27
N MET A 163 6.46 0.77 -0.77
CA MET A 163 7.82 0.24 -0.75
C MET A 163 8.87 1.34 -0.53
N LEU A 164 8.75 2.50 -1.21
CA LEU A 164 9.66 3.63 -1.02
C LEU A 164 9.68 4.10 0.44
N GLN A 165 8.50 4.34 1.01
CA GLN A 165 8.36 4.84 2.38
C GLN A 165 8.99 3.89 3.40
N HIS A 166 8.68 2.59 3.31
CA HIS A 166 9.21 1.60 4.25
C HIS A 166 10.70 1.32 4.04
N LEU A 167 11.23 1.44 2.82
CA LEU A 167 12.68 1.36 2.58
C LEU A 167 13.42 2.56 3.19
N VAL A 168 12.86 3.77 3.08
CA VAL A 168 13.40 4.96 3.75
C VAL A 168 13.36 4.79 5.26
N GLY A 169 12.22 4.34 5.81
CA GLY A 169 12.08 4.05 7.24
C GLY A 169 13.09 3.02 7.73
N ALA A 170 13.21 1.89 7.03
CA ALA A 170 14.18 0.84 7.38
C ALA A 170 15.62 1.36 7.37
N LYS A 171 15.99 2.15 6.34
CA LYS A 171 17.30 2.80 6.28
C LYS A 171 17.52 3.72 7.49
N LEU A 172 16.55 4.57 7.81
CA LEU A 172 16.67 5.50 8.94
C LEU A 172 16.82 4.76 10.26
N ASP A 173 16.10 3.65 10.47
CA ASP A 173 16.28 2.79 11.65
C ASP A 173 17.69 2.18 11.73
N LEU A 174 18.28 1.79 10.60
CA LEU A 174 19.66 1.28 10.58
C LEU A 174 20.70 2.35 10.96
N VAL A 175 20.44 3.61 10.63
CA VAL A 175 21.37 4.72 10.89
C VAL A 175 21.18 5.32 12.28
N LEU A 176 19.93 5.58 12.67
CA LEU A 176 19.58 6.29 13.92
C LEU A 176 19.38 5.32 15.09
N GLY A 177 19.08 4.06 14.80
CA GLY A 177 18.64 3.05 15.76
C GLY A 177 17.12 2.89 15.78
N ILE A 178 16.68 1.65 16.04
CA ILE A 178 15.26 1.28 16.08
C ILE A 178 14.54 2.06 17.19
N GLY A 179 13.35 2.57 16.88
CA GLY A 179 12.49 3.29 17.81
C GLY A 179 12.81 4.78 17.98
N LYS A 180 13.76 5.31 17.18
CA LYS A 180 14.08 6.74 17.15
C LYS A 180 13.19 7.56 16.21
N ILE A 181 12.50 6.89 15.30
CA ILE A 181 11.55 7.49 14.37
C ILE A 181 10.21 6.77 14.43
N GLN A 182 9.14 7.50 14.09
CA GLN A 182 7.80 6.94 14.03
C GLN A 182 7.51 6.44 12.61
N HIS A 183 7.06 5.20 12.52
CA HIS A 183 6.63 4.57 11.27
C HIS A 183 5.11 4.60 11.15
N HIS A 184 4.61 4.59 9.92
CA HIS A 184 3.19 4.68 9.62
C HIS A 184 2.86 3.76 8.43
N GLY A 185 1.66 3.19 8.43
CA GLY A 185 1.15 2.47 7.26
C GLY A 185 0.77 3.45 6.14
N ALA A 186 0.88 3.03 4.88
CA ALA A 186 0.69 3.88 3.70
C ALA A 186 -0.71 4.52 3.63
N ASN A 187 -1.72 3.88 4.22
CA ASN A 187 -3.10 4.41 4.28
C ASN A 187 -3.32 5.45 5.38
N GLN A 188 -2.35 5.68 6.26
CA GLN A 188 -2.45 6.60 7.41
C GLN A 188 -1.82 7.98 7.13
N ASN A 189 -1.19 8.17 5.96
CA ASN A 189 -0.37 9.35 5.69
C ASN A 189 -1.15 10.67 5.47
N ASP A 190 -2.47 10.62 5.26
CA ASP A 190 -3.28 11.80 4.93
C ASP A 190 -4.27 12.25 6.03
N ALA A 191 -4.29 11.60 7.20
CA ALA A 191 -5.38 11.77 8.18
C ALA A 191 -5.14 12.75 9.33
N GLY A 192 -3.98 13.44 9.41
CA GLY A 192 -3.68 14.35 10.53
C GLY A 192 -3.19 15.73 10.10
N GLU A 193 -3.89 16.79 10.50
CA GLU A 193 -3.53 18.21 10.29
C GLU A 193 -2.24 18.69 11.00
N GLY A 194 -1.38 17.78 11.49
CA GLY A 194 -0.20 18.12 12.29
C GLY A 194 1.13 17.48 11.87
N ARG A 195 1.18 16.76 10.74
CA ARG A 195 2.41 16.07 10.33
C ARG A 195 3.23 16.91 9.36
N SER A 196 4.42 17.33 9.78
CA SER A 196 5.33 18.17 8.97
C SER A 196 6.11 17.38 7.90
N GLY A 197 6.18 16.04 7.98
CA GLY A 197 6.75 15.16 6.95
C GLY A 197 6.50 13.67 7.21
N ASP A 198 6.85 12.81 6.26
CA ASP A 198 6.77 11.36 6.45
C ASP A 198 7.71 10.86 7.57
N PHE A 199 8.87 11.48 7.74
CA PHE A 199 9.69 11.29 8.93
C PHE A 199 10.14 12.65 9.44
N VAL A 200 9.98 12.90 10.73
CA VAL A 200 10.44 14.13 11.39
C VAL A 200 11.56 13.74 12.34
N ILE A 201 12.75 14.29 12.12
CA ILE A 201 13.98 13.98 12.85
C ILE A 201 14.60 15.32 13.26
N GLU A 202 14.47 15.69 14.53
CA GLU A 202 14.85 17.01 15.02
C GLU A 202 14.21 18.12 14.16
N ASP A 203 14.99 18.96 13.48
CA ASP A 203 14.52 20.02 12.57
C ASP A 203 14.28 19.54 11.13
N VAL A 204 14.54 18.26 10.81
CA VAL A 204 14.48 17.74 9.43
C VAL A 204 13.14 17.05 9.16
N CYS A 205 12.48 17.47 8.08
CA CYS A 205 11.22 16.90 7.59
C CYS A 205 11.44 16.13 6.29
N VAL A 206 11.51 14.80 6.37
CA VAL A 206 11.66 13.92 5.20
C VAL A 206 10.29 13.62 4.61
N HIS A 207 10.11 13.95 3.34
CA HIS A 207 8.94 13.62 2.54
C HIS A 207 9.30 12.56 1.51
N VAL A 208 8.53 11.49 1.43
CA VAL A 208 8.76 10.36 0.51
C VAL A 208 7.65 10.32 -0.54
N SER A 209 8.01 10.42 -1.81
CA SER A 209 7.03 10.36 -2.89
C SER A 209 7.62 9.76 -4.16
N THR A 210 6.83 8.98 -4.90
CA THR A 210 7.23 8.52 -6.24
C THR A 210 7.05 9.60 -7.31
N ALA A 211 6.14 10.54 -7.06
CA ALA A 211 5.77 11.63 -7.96
C ALA A 211 5.47 12.91 -7.16
N PRO A 212 6.51 13.66 -6.76
CA PRO A 212 6.36 14.97 -6.13
C PRO A 212 5.53 15.91 -7.01
N GLY A 213 4.55 16.59 -6.40
CA GLY A 213 3.71 17.59 -7.06
C GLY A 213 3.66 18.88 -6.26
N GLU A 214 3.01 19.92 -6.80
CA GLU A 214 2.96 21.25 -6.16
C GLU A 214 2.43 21.23 -4.72
N ALA A 215 1.50 20.33 -4.41
CA ALA A 215 0.98 20.19 -3.05
C ALA A 215 2.07 19.81 -2.05
N LEU A 216 3.03 18.96 -2.46
CA LEU A 216 4.18 18.60 -1.64
C LEU A 216 5.15 19.77 -1.51
N ILE A 217 5.39 20.53 -2.58
CA ILE A 217 6.23 21.74 -2.54
C ILE A 217 5.64 22.79 -1.58
N ARG A 218 4.33 22.99 -1.58
CA ARG A 218 3.65 23.86 -0.60
C ARG A 218 3.82 23.36 0.84
N LYS A 219 3.86 22.04 1.08
CA LYS A 219 4.19 21.50 2.41
C LYS A 219 5.64 21.85 2.79
N CYS A 220 6.58 21.69 1.86
CA CYS A 220 7.99 22.07 2.08
C CYS A 220 8.15 23.57 2.37
N GLN A 221 7.40 24.45 1.70
CA GLN A 221 7.38 25.89 2.01
C GLN A 221 6.91 26.15 3.45
N LYS A 222 5.86 25.46 3.90
CA LYS A 222 5.41 25.56 5.30
C LYS A 222 6.45 25.07 6.30
N ASN A 223 7.19 23.99 5.98
CA ASN A 223 8.31 23.54 6.82
C ASN A 223 9.36 24.66 6.94
N LEU A 224 9.74 25.27 5.82
CA LEU A 224 10.70 26.37 5.79
C LEU A 224 10.25 27.61 6.57
N GLU A 225 8.95 27.94 6.53
CA GLU A 225 8.33 29.00 7.35
C GLU A 225 8.38 28.68 8.85
N ALA A 226 8.28 27.41 9.21
CA ALA A 226 8.42 26.91 10.58
C ALA A 226 9.88 26.71 11.04
N CYS A 227 10.87 27.16 10.23
CA CYS A 227 12.30 26.95 10.46
C CYS A 227 12.75 25.48 10.47
N GLU A 228 12.00 24.59 9.82
CA GLU A 228 12.38 23.20 9.58
C GLU A 228 13.10 23.05 8.23
N LYS A 229 13.86 21.96 8.07
CA LYS A 229 14.59 21.60 6.85
C LYS A 229 13.87 20.49 6.08
N PRO A 230 13.11 20.80 5.03
CA PRO A 230 12.47 19.78 4.22
C PRO A 230 13.49 19.04 3.34
N ILE A 231 13.31 17.73 3.22
CA ILE A 231 14.02 16.87 2.28
C ILE A 231 12.99 16.06 1.51
N ILE A 232 13.07 16.02 0.18
CA ILE A 232 12.26 15.11 -0.64
C ILE A 232 13.11 13.91 -1.05
N VAL A 233 12.69 12.71 -0.67
CA VAL A 233 13.26 11.45 -1.17
C VAL A 233 12.31 10.87 -2.22
N THR A 234 12.80 10.71 -3.45
CA THR A 234 11.96 10.38 -4.61
C THR A 234 12.66 9.51 -5.65
N THR A 235 11.91 8.99 -6.62
CA THR A 235 12.48 8.33 -7.82
C THR A 235 13.29 9.30 -8.68
N ALA A 236 14.17 8.80 -9.55
CA ALA A 236 14.97 9.62 -10.47
C ALA A 236 14.11 10.56 -11.34
N LYS A 237 12.98 10.06 -11.86
CA LYS A 237 12.03 10.89 -12.61
C LYS A 237 11.39 11.96 -11.72
N GLY A 238 10.98 11.57 -10.50
CA GLY A 238 10.38 12.49 -9.55
C GLY A 238 11.35 13.57 -9.05
N ALA A 239 12.66 13.29 -8.99
CA ALA A 239 13.67 14.28 -8.63
C ALA A 239 13.73 15.43 -9.65
N SER A 240 13.75 15.11 -10.96
CA SER A 240 13.70 16.14 -12.01
C SER A 240 12.41 16.97 -11.93
N THR A 241 11.27 16.34 -11.64
CA THR A 241 10.00 17.05 -11.45
C THR A 241 10.02 17.94 -10.21
N ALA A 242 10.50 17.43 -9.07
CA ALA A 242 10.61 18.20 -7.84
C ALA A 242 11.52 19.41 -8.00
N GLN A 243 12.65 19.26 -8.70
CA GLN A 243 13.59 20.35 -8.92
C GLN A 243 12.95 21.50 -9.70
N GLY A 244 12.24 21.19 -10.80
CA GLY A 244 11.54 22.22 -11.58
C GLY A 244 10.42 22.90 -10.81
N LEU A 245 9.70 22.15 -9.94
CA LEU A 245 8.67 22.74 -9.09
C LEU A 245 9.26 23.59 -7.94
N ALA A 246 10.41 23.21 -7.41
CA ALA A 246 11.11 23.96 -6.37
C ALA A 246 11.66 25.29 -6.90
N ASP A 247 12.25 25.27 -8.10
CA ASP A 247 12.72 26.45 -8.84
C ASP A 247 11.57 27.43 -9.11
N PHE A 248 10.45 26.93 -9.62
CA PHE A 248 9.25 27.76 -9.83
C PHE A 248 8.71 28.37 -8.51
N ALA A 249 8.90 27.67 -7.39
CA ALA A 249 8.47 28.11 -6.06
C ALA A 249 9.51 28.99 -5.33
N GLY A 250 10.72 29.18 -5.89
CA GLY A 250 11.81 29.97 -5.30
C GLY A 250 12.38 29.38 -4.01
N ILE A 251 12.42 28.05 -3.88
CA ILE A 251 12.96 27.35 -2.71
C ILE A 251 14.01 26.28 -3.04
N GLU A 252 14.48 26.24 -4.28
CA GLU A 252 15.44 25.27 -4.81
C GLU A 252 16.73 25.17 -3.99
N ASP A 253 17.26 26.29 -3.51
CA ASP A 253 18.47 26.34 -2.68
C ASP A 253 18.21 26.01 -1.20
N ARG A 254 16.95 25.81 -0.82
CA ARG A 254 16.49 25.56 0.56
C ARG A 254 15.83 24.19 0.73
N LEU A 255 15.76 23.40 -0.34
CA LEU A 255 15.08 22.12 -0.38
C LEU A 255 16.03 21.06 -0.95
N ASP A 256 16.41 20.09 -0.12
CA ASP A 256 17.19 18.95 -0.59
C ASP A 256 16.29 17.95 -1.32
N ILE A 257 16.70 17.54 -2.53
CA ILE A 257 16.00 16.52 -3.34
C ILE A 257 16.95 15.36 -3.57
N ILE A 258 16.59 14.18 -3.05
CA ILE A 258 17.44 13.00 -3.04
C ILE A 258 16.79 11.85 -3.81
N GLU A 259 17.54 11.27 -4.73
CA GLU A 259 17.13 10.09 -5.49
C GLU A 259 17.24 8.83 -4.63
N ILE A 260 16.14 8.09 -4.44
CA ILE A 260 16.03 6.97 -3.51
C ILE A 260 17.04 5.85 -3.79
N GLU A 261 17.30 5.52 -5.06
CA GLU A 261 18.23 4.43 -5.39
C GLU A 261 19.66 4.78 -4.95
N GLN A 262 20.07 6.04 -5.14
CA GLN A 262 21.35 6.55 -4.65
C GLN A 262 21.36 6.67 -3.13
N PHE A 263 20.28 7.17 -2.54
CA PHE A 263 20.15 7.30 -1.09
C PHE A 263 20.38 5.97 -0.38
N LEU A 264 19.75 4.89 -0.85
CA LEU A 264 19.92 3.55 -0.29
C LEU A 264 21.29 2.96 -0.63
N ALA A 265 21.73 3.05 -1.90
CA ALA A 265 23.00 2.47 -2.32
C ALA A 265 24.20 3.05 -1.56
N THR A 266 24.28 4.37 -1.44
CA THR A 266 25.36 5.05 -0.71
C THR A 266 25.39 4.62 0.76
N ASN A 267 24.23 4.54 1.41
CA ASN A 267 24.15 4.10 2.80
C ASN A 267 24.61 2.66 3.01
N ILE A 268 24.28 1.74 2.09
CA ILE A 268 24.78 0.36 2.14
C ILE A 268 26.30 0.33 1.98
N TYR A 269 26.87 1.16 1.09
CA TYR A 269 28.33 1.26 0.95
C TYR A 269 28.97 1.80 2.24
N GLU A 270 28.43 2.86 2.82
CA GLU A 270 28.95 3.51 4.03
C GLU A 270 28.86 2.59 5.26
N LEU A 271 27.68 2.05 5.56
CA LEU A 271 27.48 1.12 6.68
C LEU A 271 28.24 -0.20 6.49
N GLY A 272 28.48 -0.58 5.23
CA GLY A 272 29.29 -1.72 4.86
C GLY A 272 30.78 -1.42 4.75
N VAL A 273 31.24 -0.21 5.12
CA VAL A 273 32.65 0.23 5.02
C VAL A 273 33.30 -0.12 3.67
N PHE A 274 32.50 -0.05 2.60
CA PHE A 274 32.87 -0.40 1.23
C PHE A 274 33.38 -1.84 1.03
N GLU A 275 33.21 -2.75 2.00
CA GLU A 275 33.62 -4.15 1.93
C GLU A 275 32.51 -5.03 1.35
N ALA A 276 32.83 -5.93 0.41
CA ALA A 276 31.83 -6.76 -0.27
C ALA A 276 30.98 -7.62 0.68
N LYS A 277 31.60 -8.25 1.69
CA LYS A 277 30.87 -9.08 2.67
C LYS A 277 29.97 -8.22 3.55
N GLN A 278 30.48 -7.10 4.06
CA GLN A 278 29.70 -6.19 4.89
C GLN A 278 28.55 -5.53 4.13
N ARG A 279 28.74 -5.15 2.85
CA ARG A 279 27.64 -4.68 2.01
C ARG A 279 26.51 -5.70 1.91
N ARG A 280 26.84 -6.98 1.77
CA ARG A 280 25.82 -8.06 1.75
C ARG A 280 25.08 -8.13 3.08
N VAL A 281 25.79 -8.09 4.21
CA VAL A 281 25.20 -8.07 5.55
C VAL A 281 24.25 -6.87 5.70
N LYS A 282 24.63 -5.68 5.25
CA LYS A 282 23.78 -4.48 5.33
C LYS A 282 22.55 -4.53 4.43
N ILE A 283 22.62 -5.22 3.29
CA ILE A 283 21.42 -5.51 2.48
C ILE A 283 20.49 -6.45 3.22
N GLU A 284 21.02 -7.51 3.82
CA GLU A 284 20.25 -8.49 4.60
C GLU A 284 19.56 -7.81 5.81
N GLU A 285 20.27 -6.95 6.54
CA GLU A 285 19.72 -6.14 7.63
C GLU A 285 18.63 -5.17 7.15
N LEU A 286 18.84 -4.47 6.03
CA LEU A 286 17.85 -3.54 5.46
C LEU A 286 16.57 -4.27 5.06
N VAL A 287 16.69 -5.41 4.35
CA VAL A 287 15.53 -6.22 3.93
C VAL A 287 14.81 -6.80 5.14
N ALA A 288 15.55 -7.32 6.13
CA ALA A 288 14.95 -7.84 7.35
C ALA A 288 14.17 -6.74 8.09
N ARG A 289 14.75 -5.55 8.26
CA ARG A 289 14.07 -4.44 8.93
C ARG A 289 12.86 -3.96 8.14
N TYR A 290 12.99 -3.82 6.82
CA TYR A 290 11.87 -3.49 5.95
C TYR A 290 10.71 -4.49 6.11
N ASN A 291 10.97 -5.79 6.12
CA ASN A 291 9.92 -6.79 6.27
C ASN A 291 9.23 -6.73 7.64
N VAL A 292 9.97 -6.44 8.72
CA VAL A 292 9.36 -6.17 10.04
C VAL A 292 8.42 -4.97 9.97
N LEU A 293 8.81 -3.88 9.29
CA LEU A 293 7.94 -2.72 9.11
C LEU A 293 6.70 -3.05 8.28
N ILE A 294 6.81 -3.88 7.25
CA ILE A 294 5.65 -4.35 6.49
C ILE A 294 4.71 -5.16 7.40
N ASP A 295 5.24 -6.09 8.20
CA ASP A 295 4.42 -6.92 9.09
C ASP A 295 3.74 -6.09 10.21
N GLU A 296 4.39 -5.03 10.70
CA GLU A 296 3.86 -4.17 11.76
C GLU A 296 2.84 -3.14 11.25
N TYR A 297 3.07 -2.54 10.08
CA TYR A 297 2.32 -1.36 9.61
C TYR A 297 1.46 -1.59 8.38
N GLU A 298 1.62 -2.72 7.69
CA GLU A 298 0.86 -3.06 6.50
C GLU A 298 0.09 -4.37 6.65
N THR A 299 -0.97 -4.50 5.86
CA THR A 299 -1.79 -5.73 5.84
C THR A 299 -1.56 -6.61 4.62
N ASP A 300 -0.73 -6.16 3.67
CA ASP A 300 -0.45 -6.88 2.43
C ASP A 300 0.95 -7.51 2.48
N PRO A 301 1.06 -8.81 2.77
CA PRO A 301 2.36 -9.50 2.84
C PRO A 301 3.04 -9.65 1.46
N SER A 302 2.33 -9.38 0.36
CA SER A 302 2.97 -9.33 -0.96
C SER A 302 3.95 -8.16 -1.09
N LEU A 303 3.89 -7.17 -0.17
CA LEU A 303 4.83 -6.06 -0.07
C LEU A 303 6.20 -6.48 0.48
N CYS A 304 6.31 -7.64 1.14
CA CYS A 304 7.57 -8.13 1.67
C CYS A 304 8.58 -8.37 0.54
N ILE A 305 9.87 -8.29 0.90
CA ILE A 305 10.99 -8.54 0.01
C ILE A 305 11.65 -9.86 0.44
N ASP A 306 11.72 -10.78 -0.49
CA ASP A 306 12.53 -11.98 -0.38
C ASP A 306 13.94 -11.73 -0.94
N LEU A 307 14.96 -12.17 -0.22
CA LEU A 307 16.35 -12.14 -0.64
C LEU A 307 16.81 -13.58 -0.94
N PRO A 308 16.59 -14.09 -2.16
CA PRO A 308 16.94 -15.47 -2.48
C PRO A 308 18.45 -15.70 -2.27
N HIS A 309 18.77 -16.69 -1.44
CA HIS A 309 20.15 -17.17 -1.34
C HIS A 309 20.54 -17.81 -2.68
N LYS A 310 21.75 -17.47 -3.19
CA LYS A 310 22.35 -18.24 -4.28
C LYS A 310 22.46 -19.69 -3.79
N ARG A 311 21.83 -20.62 -4.53
CA ARG A 311 22.22 -22.03 -4.51
C ARG A 311 23.54 -22.19 -5.24
#